data_AF-A0A6M0ACC6-F1
#
_entry.id   AF-A0A6M0ACC6-F1
#
_cell.length_a   1.000
_cell.length_b   1.000
_cell.length_c   1.000
_cell.angle_alpha   90.00
_cell.angle_beta   90.00
_cell.angle_gamma   90.00
#
_symmetry.space_group_name_H-M   'P 1'
#
loop_
_entity.id
_entity.type
_entity.pdbx_description
1 polymer ?
#
loop_
_entity_poly.entity_id
_entity_poly.type
_entity_poly.pdbx_seq_one_letter_code
_entity_poly.pdbx_strand_id
1 'polypeptide(L)' 'MAKIIGTVFDDVLTGTSADDKIIGKGGNDTLNGGPGNDLLIGGNG' A
#
# COMPACT_ATOMS: atom_id res chain seq x y z
N MET A 1 -11.39 6.29 -3.96
CA MET A 1 -10.09 5.82 -4.42
C MET A 1 -8.99 6.76 -4.01
N ALA A 2 -8.31 6.41 -2.92
CA ALA A 2 -7.06 7.03 -2.52
C ALA A 2 -5.87 6.34 -3.20
N LYS A 3 -4.79 7.10 -3.38
CA LYS A 3 -3.51 6.61 -3.88
C LYS A 3 -2.46 6.83 -2.80
N ILE A 4 -1.94 5.74 -2.25
CA ILE A 4 -0.95 5.75 -1.17
C ILE A 4 0.35 5.18 -1.73
N ILE A 5 1.46 5.89 -1.52
CA ILE A 5 2.75 5.53 -2.10
C ILE A 5 3.81 5.61 -1.01
N GLY A 6 4.47 4.49 -0.76
CA GLY A 6 5.61 4.36 0.12
C GLY A 6 6.92 4.88 -0.49
N THR A 7 8.00 4.48 0.14
CA THR A 7 9.37 4.94 -0.05
C THR A 7 10.24 3.77 -0.53
N VAL A 8 11.56 3.86 -0.41
CA VAL A 8 12.46 2.74 -0.77
C VAL A 8 12.91 1.95 0.46
N PHE A 9 12.28 2.21 1.60
CA PHE A 9 12.52 1.58 2.89
C PHE A 9 11.24 0.89 3.37
N ASP A 10 11.38 0.08 4.40
CA ASP A 10 10.27 -0.62 5.04
C ASP A 10 9.19 0.36 5.53
N ASP A 11 7.99 0.28 4.93
CA ASP A 11 6.86 1.13 5.24
C ASP A 11 5.68 0.35 5.86
N VAL A 12 4.85 1.05 6.64
CA VAL A 12 3.53 0.58 7.07
C VAL A 12 2.47 1.48 6.47
N LEU A 13 1.75 0.96 5.47
CA LEU A 13 0.76 1.73 4.71
C LEU A 13 -0.63 1.17 4.96
N THR A 14 -1.55 2.04 5.42
CA THR A 14 -2.95 1.68 5.66
C THR A 14 -3.87 2.50 4.76
N GLY A 15 -4.74 1.79 4.04
CA GLY A 15 -5.79 2.33 3.20
C GLY A 15 -6.99 2.83 4.01
N THR A 16 -8.09 3.00 3.31
CA THR A 16 -9.34 3.56 3.78
C THR A 16 -10.43 2.49 3.76
N SER A 17 -11.71 2.90 3.81
CA SER A 17 -12.85 1.99 3.68
C SER A 17 -13.39 1.88 2.24
N ALA A 18 -12.70 2.49 1.28
CA ALA A 18 -13.07 2.50 -0.13
C ALA A 18 -11.93 1.90 -0.96
N ASP A 19 -12.21 1.53 -2.21
CA ASP A 19 -11.22 0.97 -3.13
C ASP A 19 -9.98 1.85 -3.24
N ASP A 20 -8.81 1.34 -2.84
CA ASP A 20 -7.56 2.08 -2.81
C ASP A 20 -6.47 1.49 -3.70
N LYS A 21 -5.48 2.32 -4.03
CA LYS A 21 -4.24 1.87 -4.67
C LYS A 21 -3.05 2.18 -3.76
N ILE A 22 -2.40 1.14 -3.25
CA ILE A 22 -1.27 1.24 -2.34
C ILE A 22 -0.03 0.66 -3.02
N ILE A 23 1.08 1.41 -3.02
CA ILE A 23 2.35 1.00 -3.64
C ILE A 23 3.48 1.16 -2.63
N GLY A 24 4.10 0.06 -2.19
CA GLY A 24 5.22 0.07 -1.23
C GLY A 24 6.54 0.56 -1.84
N LYS A 25 6.88 0.03 -3.02
CA LYS A 25 8.10 0.23 -3.84
C LYS A 25 9.30 -0.59 -3.39
N GLY A 26 9.97 -0.26 -2.29
CA GLY A 26 11.24 -0.88 -1.92
C GLY A 26 11.32 -1.12 -0.42
N GLY A 27 11.88 -2.23 0.02
CA GLY A 27 11.90 -2.60 1.44
C GLY A 27 10.81 -3.61 1.80
N ASN A 28 10.83 -4.08 3.04
CA ASN A 28 9.89 -5.07 3.56
C ASN A 28 8.62 -4.38 4.07
N ASP A 29 7.68 -4.11 3.17
CA ASP A 29 6.49 -3.33 3.48
C ASP A 29 5.37 -4.15 4.12
N THR A 30 4.62 -3.51 5.01
CA THR A 30 3.29 -3.98 5.46
C THR A 30 2.21 -3.12 4.83
N LEU A 31 1.48 -3.70 3.88
CA LEU A 31 0.38 -3.04 3.18
C LEU A 31 -0.97 -3.56 3.70
N ASN A 32 -1.80 -2.66 4.22
CA ASN A 32 -3.18 -2.97 4.61
C ASN A 32 -4.14 -2.15 3.76
N GLY A 33 -4.91 -2.80 2.88
CA GLY A 33 -5.91 -2.13 2.03
C GLY A 33 -7.11 -1.60 2.82
N GLY A 34 -7.52 -2.31 3.88
CA GLY A 34 -8.79 -2.06 4.54
C GLY A 34 -9.96 -2.70 3.78
N PRO A 35 -11.21 -2.26 4.05
CA PRO A 35 -12.38 -2.64 3.26
C PRO A 35 -12.37 -2.01 1.86
N GLY A 36 -12.85 -2.76 0.86
CA GLY A 36 -12.92 -2.30 -0.53
C GLY A 36 -12.24 -3.28 -1.47
N ASN A 37 -12.26 -2.96 -2.77
CA ASN A 37 -11.49 -3.70 -3.77
C ASN A 37 -10.17 -2.97 -4.03
N ASP A 38 -9.16 -3.32 -3.24
CA ASP A 38 -7.87 -2.62 -3.26
C ASP A 38 -6.87 -3.23 -4.25
N LEU A 39 -6.02 -2.37 -4.79
CA LEU A 39 -4.81 -2.77 -5.51
C LEU A 39 -3.59 -2.50 -4.64
N LEU A 40 -3.02 -3.56 -4.08
CA LEU A 40 -1.80 -3.51 -3.28
C LEU A 40 -0.61 -3.97 -4.13
N ILE A 41 0.40 -3.11 -4.27
CA ILE A 41 1.64 -3.40 -5.00
C ILE A 41 2.79 -3.29 -4.01
N GLY A 42 3.36 -4.44 -3.59
CA GLY A 42 4.50 -4.47 -2.68
C GLY A 42 5.71 -3.73 -3.25
N GLY A 43 6.16 -4.13 -4.44
CA GLY A 43 7.41 -3.65 -5.00
C GLY A 43 8.54 -4.65 -4.73
N ASN A 44 9.77 -4.19 -4.62
CA ASN A 44 10.95 -5.01 -4.40
C ASN A 44 11.29 -5.09 -2.90
N GLY A 45 11.32 -6.31 -2.35
CA GLY A 45 11.57 -6.56 -0.92
C GLY A 45 10.86 -7.82 -0.50
#